data_AF-A0A3Q2CEF2-F1
#
_entry.id   AF-A0A3Q2CEF2-F1
#
_cell.length_a   1.000
_cell.length_b   1.000
_cell.length_c   1.000
_cell.angle_alpha   90.00
_cell.angle_beta   90.00
_cell.angle_gamma   90.00
#
_symmetry.space_group_name_H-M   'P 1'
#
loop_
_entity.id
_entity.type
_entity.pdbx_description
1 polymer ?
#
loop_
_entity_poly.entity_id
_entity_poly.type
_entity_poly.pdbx_seq_one_letter_code
_entity_poly.pdbx_strand_id
1 'polypeptide(L)'
;MFNGELISERVARESVERRRKREMERKERIFNDKLRTMGVSLYWAICIRYAAMQQYNKTACLIQRRQDKEKRKMEKAMATFWHQNQQPSNRCGFDLNDPDATSQMVLANFVGEDPEQKNRQQRQREQLRAWLIQQQEEQEEDRQQQKLEELNHDQRRVEMDKEALKLQNLEMEKRKADSIAITTYNLGKVRYLQRRDEDCVPTAVGVLGLCPSDDRRPQPETLQQVTQFQQGQIEEKKREEDFYNNIRLDSARKALLMEWQQARMNKQLRRHLDSFNVQLAQTQKQRSVAGNIEDSFFSNFNTCSR
;
A
#
# COMPACT_ATOMS: atom_id res chain seq x y z
N MET A 1 73.23 -134.83 66.34
CA MET A 1 73.25 -134.68 64.87
C MET A 1 72.79 -133.28 64.55
N PHE A 2 73.65 -132.44 63.96
CA PHE A 2 73.29 -131.08 63.53
C PHE A 2 73.81 -130.89 62.11
N ASN A 3 72.90 -130.72 61.15
CA ASN A 3 73.25 -130.46 59.75
C ASN A 3 73.49 -128.96 59.59
N GLY A 4 74.75 -128.53 59.58
CA GLY A 4 75.13 -127.17 59.24
C GLY A 4 75.39 -127.03 57.75
N GLU A 5 74.53 -126.34 57.01
CA GLU A 5 74.76 -126.03 55.59
C GLU A 5 75.95 -125.06 55.42
N LEU A 6 76.76 -125.26 54.38
CA LEU A 6 77.89 -124.36 54.09
C LEU A 6 77.39 -123.04 53.48
N ILE A 7 77.99 -121.92 53.87
CA ILE A 7 77.63 -120.57 53.35
C ILE A 7 77.75 -120.51 51.82
N SER A 8 78.74 -121.20 51.25
CA SER A 8 78.92 -121.34 49.79
C SER A 8 77.70 -121.99 49.11
N GLU A 9 77.12 -123.03 49.73
CA GLU A 9 75.93 -123.72 49.22
C GLU A 9 74.66 -122.86 49.34
N ARG A 10 74.58 -121.97 50.35
CA ARG A 10 73.51 -120.96 50.41
C ARG A 10 73.64 -119.96 49.25
N VAL A 11 74.81 -119.36 49.03
CA VAL A 11 75.02 -118.37 47.94
C VAL A 11 74.83 -119.02 46.57
N ALA A 12 75.27 -120.27 46.38
CA ALA A 12 75.03 -121.04 45.16
C ALA A 12 73.53 -121.30 44.92
N ARG A 13 72.77 -121.69 45.96
CA ARG A 13 71.31 -121.83 45.86
C ARG A 13 70.63 -120.51 45.53
N GLU A 14 70.93 -119.41 46.22
CA GLU A 14 70.36 -118.08 45.94
C GLU A 14 70.68 -117.59 44.51
N SER A 15 71.87 -117.92 43.99
CA SER A 15 72.27 -117.67 42.60
C SER A 15 71.41 -118.47 41.62
N VAL A 16 71.24 -119.77 41.88
CA VAL A 16 70.38 -120.67 41.09
C VAL A 16 68.91 -120.25 41.17
N GLU A 17 68.43 -119.80 42.33
CA GLU A 17 67.07 -119.27 42.52
C GLU A 17 66.88 -117.94 41.80
N ARG A 18 67.82 -117.00 41.86
CA ARG A 18 67.78 -115.78 41.04
C ARG A 18 67.83 -116.07 39.54
N ARG A 19 68.49 -117.15 39.11
CA ARG A 19 68.47 -117.60 37.71
C ARG A 19 67.13 -118.26 37.36
N ARG A 20 66.60 -119.13 38.21
CA ARG A 20 65.26 -119.75 38.07
C ARG A 20 64.16 -118.69 38.04
N LYS A 21 64.21 -117.68 38.91
CA LYS A 21 63.24 -116.57 38.97
C LYS A 21 63.28 -115.71 37.71
N ARG A 22 64.47 -115.30 37.24
CA ARG A 22 64.61 -114.60 35.96
C ARG A 22 64.14 -115.44 34.76
N GLU A 23 64.38 -116.75 34.78
CA GLU A 23 63.84 -117.67 33.77
C GLU A 23 62.32 -117.89 33.90
N MET A 24 61.74 -117.85 35.10
CA MET A 24 60.29 -117.86 35.31
C MET A 24 59.66 -116.59 34.72
N GLU A 25 60.16 -115.40 35.09
CA GLU A 25 59.73 -114.11 34.54
C GLU A 25 59.95 -114.01 33.02
N ARG A 26 61.00 -114.65 32.48
CA ARG A 26 61.25 -114.74 31.04
C ARG A 26 60.27 -115.69 30.36
N LYS A 27 60.04 -116.89 30.92
CA LYS A 27 59.05 -117.86 30.41
C LYS A 27 57.66 -117.26 30.42
N GLU A 28 57.26 -116.60 31.50
CA GLU A 28 55.98 -115.87 31.60
C GLU A 28 55.82 -114.87 30.44
N ARG A 29 56.85 -114.07 30.14
CA ARG A 29 56.84 -113.14 28.98
C ARG A 29 56.85 -113.84 27.61
N ILE A 30 57.48 -115.00 27.47
CA ILE A 30 57.59 -115.74 26.20
C ILE A 30 56.34 -116.58 25.89
N PHE A 31 55.70 -117.14 26.92
CA PHE A 31 54.48 -117.95 26.79
C PHE A 31 53.19 -117.12 26.91
N ASN A 32 53.26 -115.87 27.37
CA ASN A 32 52.17 -114.92 27.25
C ASN A 32 52.08 -114.37 25.81
N ASP A 33 51.22 -115.00 25.02
CA ASP A 33 50.98 -114.69 23.61
C ASP A 33 50.68 -113.21 23.32
N LYS A 34 49.96 -112.52 24.22
CA LYS A 34 49.66 -111.08 24.07
C LYS A 34 50.91 -110.20 24.18
N LEU A 35 51.79 -110.50 25.14
CA LEU A 35 53.07 -109.78 25.28
C LEU A 35 54.04 -110.10 24.14
N ARG A 36 53.99 -111.33 23.62
CA ARG A 36 54.81 -111.78 22.49
C ARG A 36 54.39 -111.13 21.17
N THR A 37 53.08 -110.93 20.96
CA THR A 37 52.52 -110.37 19.72
C THR A 37 52.55 -108.84 19.68
N MET A 38 52.27 -108.17 20.81
CA MET A 38 52.10 -106.70 20.86
C MET A 38 53.19 -105.95 21.63
N GLY A 39 54.34 -106.58 21.92
CA GLY A 39 55.37 -106.19 22.92
C GLY A 39 55.88 -104.75 22.93
N VAL A 40 55.03 -103.78 23.26
CA VAL A 40 55.28 -102.35 23.34
C VAL A 40 54.80 -101.87 24.71
N SER A 41 55.67 -101.20 25.45
CA SER A 41 55.27 -100.56 26.70
C SER A 41 54.44 -99.31 26.39
N LEU A 42 53.13 -99.40 26.65
CA LEU A 42 52.19 -98.29 26.50
C LEU A 42 52.67 -97.04 27.26
N TYR A 43 53.25 -97.21 28.45
CA TYR A 43 53.84 -96.15 29.24
C TYR A 43 54.94 -95.39 28.50
N TRP A 44 55.94 -96.08 27.94
CA TRP A 44 57.02 -95.43 27.18
C TRP A 44 56.50 -94.72 25.91
N ALA A 45 55.54 -95.31 25.21
CA ALA A 45 54.90 -94.66 24.07
C ALA A 45 54.13 -93.38 24.46
N ILE A 46 53.44 -93.38 25.61
CA ILE A 46 52.78 -92.21 26.19
C ILE A 46 53.82 -91.15 26.59
N CYS A 47 54.92 -91.53 27.26
CA CYS A 47 55.98 -90.60 27.65
C CYS A 47 56.61 -89.88 26.45
N ILE A 48 56.89 -90.60 25.36
CA ILE A 48 57.44 -90.01 24.12
C ILE A 48 56.42 -89.04 23.49
N ARG A 49 55.14 -89.42 23.39
CA ARG A 49 54.09 -88.54 22.86
C ARG A 49 53.89 -87.29 23.73
N TYR A 50 53.92 -87.43 25.05
CA TYR A 50 53.80 -86.33 25.99
C TYR A 50 55.00 -85.37 25.88
N ALA A 51 56.23 -85.90 25.81
CA ALA A 51 57.42 -85.09 25.62
C ALA A 51 57.37 -84.30 24.29
N ALA A 52 56.96 -84.94 23.20
CA ALA A 52 56.75 -84.27 21.90
C ALA A 52 55.68 -83.18 21.98
N MET A 53 54.51 -83.49 22.55
CA MET A 53 53.41 -82.53 22.77
C MET A 53 53.89 -81.31 23.58
N GLN A 54 54.70 -81.50 24.62
CA GLN A 54 55.24 -80.40 25.41
C GLN A 54 56.23 -79.51 24.64
N GLN A 55 56.91 -80.03 23.60
CA GLN A 55 57.70 -79.19 22.70
C GLN A 55 56.82 -78.43 21.71
N TYR A 56 55.80 -79.08 21.12
CA TYR A 56 54.84 -78.41 20.24
C TYR A 56 54.05 -77.30 20.96
N ASN A 57 53.64 -77.51 22.21
CA ASN A 57 52.98 -76.48 23.01
C ASN A 57 53.89 -75.26 23.23
N LYS A 58 55.19 -75.48 23.52
CA LYS A 58 56.16 -74.40 23.68
C LYS A 58 56.37 -73.61 22.39
N THR A 59 56.51 -74.28 21.23
CA THR A 59 56.68 -73.59 19.95
C THR A 59 55.41 -72.83 19.53
N ALA A 60 54.23 -73.42 19.73
CA ALA A 60 52.95 -72.74 19.51
C ALA A 60 52.82 -71.46 20.35
N CYS A 61 53.09 -71.52 21.66
CA CYS A 61 53.08 -70.33 22.52
C CYS A 61 54.09 -69.25 22.08
N LEU A 62 55.26 -69.64 21.57
CA LEU A 62 56.25 -68.68 21.05
C LEU A 62 55.79 -68.02 19.73
N ILE A 63 55.15 -68.78 18.83
CA ILE A 63 54.58 -68.27 17.58
C ILE A 63 53.43 -67.30 17.89
N GLN A 64 52.50 -67.69 18.76
CA GLN A 64 51.37 -66.86 19.18
C GLN A 64 51.85 -65.54 19.81
N ARG A 65 52.83 -65.59 20.73
CA ARG A 65 53.43 -64.38 21.33
C ARG A 65 54.12 -63.47 20.31
N ARG A 66 54.62 -63.99 19.18
CA ARG A 66 55.13 -63.17 18.08
C ARG A 66 53.99 -62.53 17.29
N GLN A 67 52.97 -63.31 16.93
CA GLN A 67 51.77 -62.80 16.25
C GLN A 67 51.06 -61.71 17.06
N ASP A 68 50.90 -61.88 18.38
CA ASP A 68 50.32 -60.87 19.27
C ASP A 68 51.15 -59.57 19.30
N LYS A 69 52.48 -59.66 19.21
CA LYS A 69 53.36 -58.49 19.15
C LYS A 69 53.22 -57.75 17.82
N GLU A 70 53.20 -58.47 16.70
CA GLU A 70 53.00 -57.84 15.38
C GLU A 70 51.59 -57.26 15.23
N LYS A 71 50.56 -57.96 15.73
CA LYS A 71 49.18 -57.44 15.81
C LYS A 71 49.13 -56.11 16.58
N ARG A 72 49.71 -56.06 17.78
CA ARG A 72 49.77 -54.82 18.59
C ARG A 72 50.57 -53.69 17.91
N LYS A 73 51.61 -53.99 17.13
CA LYS A 73 52.33 -52.98 16.34
C LYS A 73 51.46 -52.43 15.22
N MET A 74 50.78 -53.31 14.48
CA MET A 74 49.86 -52.95 13.40
C MET A 74 48.69 -52.12 13.91
N GLU A 75 48.05 -52.53 15.01
CA GLU A 75 46.97 -51.78 15.67
C GLU A 75 47.43 -50.37 16.10
N LYS A 76 48.63 -50.26 16.68
CA LYS A 76 49.24 -48.96 17.01
C LYS A 76 49.48 -48.10 15.77
N ALA A 77 50.03 -48.68 14.69
CA ALA A 77 50.29 -47.97 13.45
C ALA A 77 48.98 -47.46 12.80
N MET A 78 47.92 -48.27 12.80
CA MET A 78 46.58 -47.87 12.35
C MET A 78 46.01 -46.74 13.20
N ALA A 79 46.11 -46.83 14.53
CA ALA A 79 45.65 -45.78 15.43
C ALA A 79 46.40 -44.45 15.21
N THR A 80 47.72 -44.48 15.02
CA THR A 80 48.50 -43.27 14.68
C THR A 80 48.12 -42.72 13.31
N PHE A 81 47.87 -43.58 12.31
CA PHE A 81 47.48 -43.15 10.97
C PHE A 81 46.09 -42.48 10.97
N TRP A 82 45.11 -43.05 11.66
CA TRP A 82 43.78 -42.44 11.83
C TRP A 82 43.86 -41.11 12.58
N HIS A 83 44.63 -41.04 13.67
CA HIS A 83 44.81 -39.80 14.43
C HIS A 83 45.51 -38.69 13.63
N GLN A 84 46.35 -39.02 12.65
CA GLN A 84 46.98 -38.03 11.78
C GLN A 84 46.08 -37.60 10.61
N ASN A 85 45.37 -38.55 9.98
CA ASN A 85 44.74 -38.34 8.67
C ASN A 85 43.20 -38.28 8.68
N GLN A 86 42.54 -38.64 9.79
CA GLN A 86 41.06 -38.71 9.86
C GLN A 86 40.45 -37.76 10.90
N GLN A 87 41.21 -36.74 11.30
CA GLN A 87 40.72 -35.69 12.22
C GLN A 87 39.45 -35.03 11.68
N PRO A 88 38.43 -34.75 12.52
CA PRO A 88 37.17 -34.15 12.08
C PRO A 88 37.35 -32.83 11.31
N SER A 89 38.27 -31.98 11.76
CA SER A 89 38.64 -30.70 11.15
C SER A 89 39.12 -30.81 9.70
N ASN A 90 39.72 -31.95 9.33
CA ASN A 90 40.36 -32.15 8.03
C ASN A 90 39.41 -32.79 7.01
N ARG A 91 38.13 -32.96 7.37
CA ARG A 91 37.12 -33.54 6.48
C ARG A 91 36.62 -32.47 5.50
N CYS A 92 36.56 -32.82 4.22
CA CYS A 92 35.86 -32.01 3.22
C CYS A 92 34.39 -31.88 3.65
N GLY A 93 33.95 -30.67 4.00
CA GLY A 93 32.64 -30.40 4.60
C GLY A 93 32.61 -30.23 6.12
N PHE A 94 33.76 -30.11 6.82
CA PHE A 94 33.76 -29.70 8.24
C PHE A 94 33.16 -28.29 8.43
N ASP A 95 33.51 -27.34 7.56
CA ASP A 95 32.93 -25.98 7.49
C ASP A 95 31.39 -25.97 7.50
N LEU A 96 30.77 -26.88 6.74
CA LEU A 96 29.31 -27.05 6.69
C LEU A 96 28.68 -27.69 7.94
N ASN A 97 29.50 -28.22 8.85
CA ASN A 97 29.09 -28.93 10.07
C ASN A 97 29.78 -28.37 11.32
N ASP A 98 30.41 -27.19 11.22
CA ASP A 98 31.09 -26.56 12.35
C ASP A 98 30.03 -26.05 13.34
N PRO A 99 30.03 -26.49 14.60
CA PRO A 99 29.05 -26.05 15.59
C PRO A 99 29.10 -24.54 15.88
N ASP A 100 30.22 -23.88 15.59
CA ASP A 100 30.41 -22.44 15.78
C ASP A 100 30.13 -21.63 14.49
N ALA A 101 29.88 -22.30 13.34
CA ALA A 101 29.52 -21.64 12.08
C ALA A 101 28.16 -20.95 12.19
N THR A 102 28.20 -19.67 12.58
CA THR A 102 27.01 -18.83 12.62
C THR A 102 26.63 -18.47 11.17
N SER A 103 25.53 -19.05 10.66
CA SER A 103 25.04 -18.78 9.30
C SER A 103 24.68 -17.30 9.10
N GLN A 104 25.67 -16.50 8.71
CA GLN A 104 25.49 -15.12 8.29
C GLN A 104 24.88 -15.10 6.88
N MET A 105 23.59 -15.42 6.79
CA MET A 105 22.76 -15.01 5.66
C MET A 105 22.63 -13.48 5.68
N VAL A 106 23.64 -12.80 5.14
CA VAL A 106 23.53 -11.39 4.76
C VAL A 106 22.56 -11.33 3.59
N LEU A 107 21.29 -11.09 3.92
CA LEU A 107 20.24 -10.87 2.95
C LEU A 107 20.57 -9.56 2.21
N ALA A 108 21.13 -9.68 1.01
CA ALA A 108 21.63 -8.55 0.24
C ALA A 108 20.50 -7.55 -0.04
N ASN A 109 20.76 -6.27 0.25
CA ASN A 109 19.79 -5.17 0.21
C ASN A 109 18.83 -5.26 -0.99
N PHE A 110 17.52 -5.31 -0.72
CA PHE A 110 16.53 -5.35 -1.79
C PHE A 110 16.48 -3.98 -2.48
N VAL A 111 16.48 -3.98 -3.81
CA VAL A 111 16.38 -2.77 -4.65
C VAL A 111 15.08 -1.96 -4.39
N GLY A 112 14.07 -2.59 -3.76
CA GLY A 112 12.82 -1.94 -3.35
C GLY A 112 12.83 -1.30 -1.95
N GLU A 113 13.90 -1.44 -1.16
CA GLU A 113 14.00 -0.79 0.15
C GLU A 113 14.41 0.68 -0.01
N ASP A 114 13.55 1.59 0.45
CA ASP A 114 13.78 3.03 0.47
C ASP A 114 14.17 3.48 1.89
N PRO A 115 15.49 3.49 2.25
CA PRO A 115 15.93 3.96 3.56
C PRO A 115 15.58 5.44 3.81
N GLU A 116 15.36 6.21 2.75
CA GLU A 116 15.02 7.63 2.77
C GLU A 116 13.50 7.88 2.82
N GLN A 117 12.67 6.84 2.97
CA GLN A 117 11.20 6.95 2.99
C GLN A 117 10.68 8.02 3.96
N LYS A 118 11.28 8.13 5.15
CA LYS A 118 10.90 9.14 6.16
C LYS A 118 11.20 10.56 5.70
N ASN A 119 12.38 10.79 5.14
CA ASN A 119 12.79 12.10 4.62
C ASN A 119 11.98 12.50 3.38
N ARG A 120 11.65 11.53 2.52
CA ARG A 120 10.73 11.71 1.38
C ARG A 120 9.32 12.11 1.85
N GLN A 121 8.76 11.41 2.84
CA GLN A 121 7.45 11.76 3.41
C GLN A 121 7.46 13.13 4.10
N GLN A 122 8.54 13.49 4.80
CA GLN A 122 8.67 14.81 5.42
C GLN A 122 8.61 15.92 4.37
N ARG A 123 9.43 15.84 3.31
CA ARG A 123 9.41 16.83 2.21
C ARG A 123 8.04 16.95 1.55
N GLN A 124 7.33 15.83 1.36
CA GLN A 124 5.96 15.85 0.82
C GLN A 124 4.96 16.56 1.75
N ARG A 125 5.07 16.36 3.07
CA ARG A 125 4.23 17.05 4.07
C ARG A 125 4.54 18.55 4.15
N GLU A 126 5.81 18.93 3.99
CA GLU A 126 6.23 20.34 3.94
C GLU A 126 5.74 21.04 2.66
N GLN A 127 5.85 20.39 1.50
CA GLN A 127 5.26 20.87 0.24
C GLN A 127 3.74 21.08 0.34
N LEU A 128 3.02 20.09 0.85
CA LEU A 128 1.56 20.18 1.05
C LEU A 128 1.17 21.29 2.04
N ARG A 129 1.96 21.50 3.11
CA ARG A 129 1.73 22.62 4.04
C ARG A 129 1.94 23.97 3.36
N ALA A 130 3.02 24.15 2.62
CA ALA A 130 3.30 25.40 1.92
C ALA A 130 2.20 25.75 0.91
N TRP A 131 1.74 24.77 0.12
CA TRP A 131 0.63 24.98 -0.82
C TRP A 131 -0.70 25.30 -0.13
N LEU A 132 -1.01 24.65 1.00
CA LEU A 132 -2.23 24.95 1.76
C LEU A 132 -2.21 26.34 2.39
N ILE A 133 -1.05 26.80 2.87
CA ILE A 133 -0.88 28.16 3.41
C ILE A 133 -1.07 29.18 2.29
N GLN A 134 -0.36 29.02 1.16
CA GLN A 134 -0.52 29.91 0.00
C GLN A 134 -1.98 29.99 -0.47
N GLN A 135 -2.67 28.85 -0.58
CA GLN A 135 -4.08 28.83 -0.99
C GLN A 135 -5.01 29.50 0.04
N GLN A 136 -4.68 29.46 1.34
CA GLN A 136 -5.42 30.17 2.37
C GLN A 136 -5.19 31.68 2.30
N GLU A 137 -3.94 32.11 2.09
CA GLU A 137 -3.55 33.51 1.93
C GLU A 137 -4.22 34.12 0.68
N GLU A 138 -4.12 33.48 -0.49
CA GLU A 138 -4.81 33.91 -1.73
C GLU A 138 -6.33 34.06 -1.51
N GLN A 139 -6.98 33.11 -0.82
CA GLN A 139 -8.39 33.22 -0.49
C GLN A 139 -8.72 34.30 0.55
N GLU A 140 -7.79 34.66 1.43
CA GLU A 140 -7.96 35.76 2.38
C GLU A 140 -7.80 37.11 1.68
N GLU A 141 -6.85 37.24 0.76
CA GLU A 141 -6.69 38.42 -0.09
C GLU A 141 -7.92 38.64 -0.98
N ASP A 142 -8.42 37.62 -1.67
CA ASP A 142 -9.66 37.69 -2.47
C ASP A 142 -10.85 38.16 -1.61
N ARG A 143 -11.01 37.61 -0.39
CA ARG A 143 -12.06 38.02 0.55
C ARG A 143 -11.89 39.47 1.04
N GLN A 144 -10.67 39.97 1.15
CA GLN A 144 -10.40 41.36 1.52
C GLN A 144 -10.68 42.31 0.36
N GLN A 145 -10.28 41.94 -0.87
CA GLN A 145 -10.57 42.69 -2.09
C GLN A 145 -12.08 42.81 -2.31
N GLN A 146 -12.84 41.71 -2.22
CA GLN A 146 -14.31 41.72 -2.35
C GLN A 146 -14.98 42.67 -1.35
N LYS A 147 -14.55 42.68 -0.08
CA LYS A 147 -15.08 43.60 0.95
C LYS A 147 -14.76 45.07 0.64
N LEU A 148 -13.58 45.34 0.10
CA LEU A 148 -13.19 46.70 -0.31
C LEU A 148 -13.99 47.15 -1.54
N GLU A 149 -14.24 46.27 -2.51
CA GLU A 149 -15.10 46.53 -3.66
C GLU A 149 -16.56 46.77 -3.26
N GLU A 150 -17.10 45.97 -2.35
CA GLU A 150 -18.46 46.13 -1.78
C GLU A 150 -18.59 47.49 -1.07
N LEU A 151 -17.63 47.85 -0.20
CA LEU A 151 -17.59 49.15 0.46
C LEU A 151 -17.50 50.32 -0.54
N ASN A 152 -16.65 50.20 -1.56
CA ASN A 152 -16.52 51.20 -2.62
C ASN A 152 -17.81 51.34 -3.46
N HIS A 153 -18.51 50.23 -3.71
CA HIS A 153 -19.79 50.21 -4.41
C HIS A 153 -20.88 50.90 -3.59
N ASP A 154 -20.99 50.60 -2.29
CA ASP A 154 -21.96 51.23 -1.40
C ASP A 154 -21.69 52.73 -1.21
N GLN A 155 -20.42 53.15 -1.11
CA GLN A 155 -20.05 54.56 -1.11
C GLN A 155 -20.54 55.27 -2.38
N ARG A 156 -20.23 54.72 -3.57
CA ARG A 156 -20.69 55.28 -4.85
C ARG A 156 -22.22 55.32 -4.94
N ARG A 157 -22.93 54.31 -4.45
CA ARG A 157 -24.40 54.31 -4.40
C ARG A 157 -24.93 55.47 -3.57
N VAL A 158 -24.40 55.66 -2.36
CA VAL A 158 -24.80 56.76 -1.47
C VAL A 158 -24.43 58.13 -2.06
N GLU A 159 -23.34 58.23 -2.81
CA GLU A 159 -22.97 59.46 -3.55
C GLU A 159 -23.96 59.76 -4.68
N MET A 160 -24.30 58.77 -5.52
CA MET A 160 -25.30 58.90 -6.58
C MET A 160 -26.67 59.31 -6.03
N ASP A 161 -27.11 58.72 -4.90
CA ASP A 161 -28.38 59.08 -4.26
C ASP A 161 -28.36 60.53 -3.73
N LYS A 162 -27.23 61.00 -3.17
CA LYS A 162 -27.04 62.41 -2.77
C LYS A 162 -27.07 63.36 -3.97
N GLU A 163 -26.50 62.97 -5.11
CA GLU A 163 -26.53 63.77 -6.33
C GLU A 163 -27.93 63.83 -6.95
N ALA A 164 -28.65 62.72 -6.98
CA ALA A 164 -30.04 62.66 -7.41
C ALA A 164 -30.93 63.60 -6.57
N LEU A 165 -30.78 63.60 -5.24
CA LEU A 165 -31.50 64.51 -4.34
C LEU A 165 -31.14 65.99 -4.58
N LYS A 166 -29.86 66.32 -4.83
CA LYS A 166 -29.44 67.68 -5.20
C LYS A 166 -30.10 68.13 -6.52
N LEU A 167 -30.10 67.27 -7.54
CA LEU A 167 -30.70 67.56 -8.84
C LEU A 167 -32.21 67.75 -8.73
N GLN A 168 -32.90 66.87 -7.99
CA GLN A 168 -34.35 66.98 -7.73
C GLN A 168 -34.70 68.29 -7.03
N ASN A 169 -33.93 68.70 -6.02
CA ASN A 169 -34.15 69.98 -5.34
C ASN A 169 -33.96 71.18 -6.28
N LEU A 170 -32.90 71.18 -7.10
CA LEU A 170 -32.66 72.24 -8.09
C LEU A 170 -33.76 72.28 -9.18
N GLU A 171 -34.28 71.13 -9.60
CA GLU A 171 -35.43 71.04 -10.51
C GLU A 171 -36.70 71.60 -9.85
N MET A 172 -36.94 71.30 -8.58
CA MET A 172 -38.08 71.81 -7.81
C MET A 172 -38.02 73.33 -7.67
N GLU A 173 -36.85 73.90 -7.35
CA GLU A 173 -36.67 75.36 -7.27
C GLU A 173 -36.85 76.05 -8.62
N LYS A 174 -36.38 75.44 -9.73
CA LYS A 174 -36.68 75.93 -11.08
C LYS A 174 -38.19 75.95 -11.36
N ARG A 175 -38.89 74.83 -11.11
CA ARG A 175 -40.36 74.75 -11.28
C ARG A 175 -41.11 75.79 -10.44
N LYS A 176 -40.66 76.06 -9.20
CA LYS A 176 -41.22 77.13 -8.35
C LYS A 176 -40.98 78.51 -8.98
N ALA A 177 -39.75 78.80 -9.41
CA ALA A 177 -39.39 80.06 -10.05
C ALA A 177 -40.20 80.30 -11.34
N ASP A 178 -40.33 79.27 -12.18
CA ASP A 178 -41.14 79.31 -13.41
C ASP A 178 -42.62 79.57 -13.10
N SER A 179 -43.18 78.91 -12.07
CA SER A 179 -44.55 79.15 -11.61
C SER A 179 -44.76 80.59 -11.10
N ILE A 180 -43.79 81.14 -10.37
CA ILE A 180 -43.80 82.55 -9.93
C ILE A 180 -43.70 83.50 -11.12
N ALA A 181 -42.85 83.21 -12.11
CA ALA A 181 -42.74 84.00 -13.34
C ALA A 181 -44.03 83.97 -14.18
N ILE A 182 -44.67 82.81 -14.32
CA ILE A 182 -45.94 82.66 -15.03
C ILE A 182 -47.07 83.39 -14.29
N THR A 183 -47.19 83.24 -12.97
CA THR A 183 -48.23 83.90 -12.18
C THR A 183 -48.07 85.43 -12.16
N THR A 184 -46.85 85.94 -12.04
CA THR A 184 -46.58 87.39 -12.13
C THR A 184 -46.84 87.95 -13.53
N TYR A 185 -46.45 87.23 -14.59
CA TYR A 185 -46.79 87.59 -15.97
C TYR A 185 -48.32 87.62 -16.19
N ASN A 186 -49.04 86.58 -15.76
CA ASN A 186 -50.49 86.49 -15.87
C ASN A 186 -51.19 87.62 -15.10
N LEU A 187 -50.76 87.92 -13.88
CA LEU A 187 -51.28 89.04 -13.09
C LEU A 187 -51.02 90.39 -13.77
N GLY A 188 -49.82 90.59 -14.34
CA GLY A 188 -49.50 91.75 -15.15
C GLY A 188 -50.38 91.87 -16.40
N LYS A 189 -50.67 90.74 -17.06
CA LYS A 189 -51.54 90.66 -18.23
C LYS A 189 -53.00 91.00 -17.89
N VAL A 190 -53.52 90.51 -16.75
CA VAL A 190 -54.86 90.87 -16.26
C VAL A 190 -54.95 92.37 -15.96
N ARG A 191 -53.96 92.94 -15.26
CA ARG A 191 -53.90 94.40 -15.00
C ARG A 191 -53.75 95.26 -16.27
N TYR A 192 -53.17 94.70 -17.33
CA TYR A 192 -53.11 95.34 -18.64
C TYR A 192 -54.48 95.32 -19.34
N LEU A 193 -55.19 94.18 -19.30
CA LEU A 193 -56.53 94.05 -19.86
C LEU A 193 -57.54 94.95 -19.12
N GLN A 194 -57.53 94.95 -17.79
CA GLN A 194 -58.41 95.81 -16.98
C GLN A 194 -58.27 97.30 -17.32
N ARG A 195 -57.04 97.81 -17.48
CA ARG A 195 -56.83 99.20 -17.92
C ARG A 195 -57.32 99.46 -19.34
N ARG A 196 -57.19 98.48 -20.24
CA ARG A 196 -57.70 98.57 -21.62
C ARG A 196 -59.23 98.56 -21.66
N ASP A 197 -59.87 97.92 -20.69
CA ASP A 197 -61.33 97.90 -20.54
C ASP A 197 -61.86 99.16 -19.84
N GLU A 198 -61.11 99.76 -18.91
CA GLU A 198 -61.45 101.07 -18.29
C GLU A 198 -61.37 102.26 -19.28
N ASP A 199 -60.55 102.16 -20.33
CA ASP A 199 -60.53 103.13 -21.45
C ASP A 199 -61.78 103.01 -22.37
N CYS A 200 -62.73 102.10 -22.07
CA CYS A 200 -63.94 101.87 -22.86
C CYS A 200 -65.21 102.40 -22.15
N VAL A 201 -65.68 103.58 -22.57
CA VAL A 201 -66.89 104.23 -22.02
C VAL A 201 -68.13 103.35 -22.23
N PRO A 202 -68.91 103.03 -21.17
CA PRO A 202 -70.09 102.17 -21.30
C PRO A 202 -71.27 102.94 -21.91
N THR A 203 -71.51 102.75 -23.21
CA THR A 203 -72.74 103.21 -23.88
C THR A 203 -73.92 102.37 -23.42
N ALA A 204 -74.88 103.00 -22.72
CA ALA A 204 -76.06 102.34 -22.19
C ALA A 204 -77.19 102.20 -23.24
N VAL A 205 -77.49 100.96 -23.64
CA VAL A 205 -78.84 100.53 -24.06
C VAL A 205 -79.05 99.12 -23.48
N GLY A 206 -80.08 98.95 -22.64
CA GLY A 206 -80.18 97.78 -21.77
C GLY A 206 -81.25 96.75 -22.16
N VAL A 207 -81.10 95.55 -21.58
CA VAL A 207 -82.18 94.64 -21.18
C VAL A 207 -81.77 94.05 -19.82
N LEU A 208 -82.67 93.95 -18.84
CA LEU A 208 -82.30 93.60 -17.46
C LEU A 208 -83.13 92.44 -16.87
N GLY A 209 -82.43 91.42 -16.36
CA GLY A 209 -82.89 90.44 -15.35
C GLY A 209 -83.54 89.14 -15.88
N LEU A 210 -83.43 87.96 -15.24
CA LEU A 210 -82.74 87.44 -14.03
C LEU A 210 -82.50 85.91 -14.26
N CYS A 211 -81.70 85.10 -13.56
CA CYS A 211 -80.83 85.18 -12.36
C CYS A 211 -79.70 84.09 -12.48
N PRO A 212 -78.77 83.88 -11.51
CA PRO A 212 -77.49 83.20 -11.75
C PRO A 212 -77.37 81.72 -11.32
N SER A 213 -76.41 81.01 -11.92
CA SER A 213 -75.62 79.93 -11.29
C SER A 213 -74.35 79.67 -12.11
N ASP A 214 -73.18 79.92 -11.53
CA ASP A 214 -71.86 79.62 -12.14
C ASP A 214 -71.53 78.12 -12.09
N ASP A 215 -72.33 77.31 -12.76
CA ASP A 215 -72.02 75.89 -13.00
C ASP A 215 -71.92 75.64 -14.52
N ARG A 216 -70.88 76.23 -15.15
CA ARG A 216 -70.35 75.73 -16.43
C ARG A 216 -69.69 74.37 -16.19
N ARG A 217 -70.52 73.37 -15.94
CA ARG A 217 -70.23 72.03 -16.46
C ARG A 217 -70.02 72.20 -17.97
N PRO A 218 -68.97 71.61 -18.57
CA PRO A 218 -68.87 71.57 -20.02
C PRO A 218 -70.16 70.96 -20.58
N GLN A 219 -70.55 71.37 -21.79
CA GLN A 219 -71.72 70.77 -22.46
C GLN A 219 -71.59 69.25 -22.42
N PRO A 220 -72.71 68.49 -22.29
CA PRO A 220 -72.65 67.04 -22.32
C PRO A 220 -71.92 66.63 -23.60
N GLU A 221 -70.75 66.03 -23.44
CA GLU A 221 -69.87 65.64 -24.54
C GLU A 221 -70.70 64.85 -25.54
N THR A 222 -70.72 65.31 -26.81
CA THR A 222 -71.47 64.63 -27.87
C THR A 222 -71.07 63.16 -27.83
N LEU A 223 -72.02 62.22 -27.92
CA LEU A 223 -71.75 60.79 -27.66
C LEU A 223 -70.54 60.22 -28.44
N GLN A 224 -70.26 60.82 -29.61
CA GLN A 224 -69.08 60.61 -30.44
C GLN A 224 -67.73 60.99 -29.78
N GLN A 225 -67.65 62.10 -29.04
CA GLN A 225 -66.46 62.55 -28.28
C GLN A 225 -66.15 61.58 -27.14
N VAL A 226 -67.15 61.18 -26.36
CA VAL A 226 -67.01 60.15 -25.31
C VAL A 226 -66.49 58.84 -25.89
N THR A 227 -67.03 58.44 -27.05
CA THR A 227 -66.60 57.22 -27.77
C THR A 227 -65.14 57.32 -28.23
N GLN A 228 -64.73 58.46 -28.79
CA GLN A 228 -63.35 58.71 -29.20
C GLN A 228 -62.37 58.71 -28.01
N PHE A 229 -62.76 59.31 -26.88
CA PHE A 229 -61.94 59.28 -25.66
C PHE A 229 -61.75 57.86 -25.11
N GLN A 230 -62.82 57.06 -25.07
CA GLN A 230 -62.75 55.65 -24.66
C GLN A 230 -61.88 54.81 -25.62
N GLN A 231 -61.96 55.06 -26.93
CA GLN A 231 -61.06 54.41 -27.91
C GLN A 231 -59.60 54.77 -27.67
N GLY A 232 -59.28 56.05 -27.40
CA GLY A 232 -57.95 56.50 -27.02
C GLY A 232 -57.40 55.79 -25.78
N GLN A 233 -58.20 55.69 -24.72
CA GLN A 233 -57.84 54.97 -23.49
C GLN A 233 -57.58 53.47 -23.73
N ILE A 234 -58.34 52.81 -24.62
CA ILE A 234 -58.12 51.42 -25.00
C ILE A 234 -56.82 51.25 -25.79
N GLU A 235 -56.50 52.18 -26.71
CA GLU A 235 -55.24 52.15 -27.45
C GLU A 235 -54.03 52.43 -26.57
N GLU A 236 -54.11 53.41 -25.67
CA GLU A 236 -53.04 53.76 -24.73
C GLU A 236 -52.68 52.56 -23.85
N LYS A 237 -53.69 51.92 -23.25
CA LYS A 237 -53.51 50.71 -22.44
C LYS A 237 -52.92 49.52 -23.23
N LYS A 238 -53.28 49.35 -24.51
CA LYS A 238 -52.66 48.34 -25.38
C LYS A 238 -51.18 48.63 -25.64
N ARG A 239 -50.82 49.89 -25.88
CA ARG A 239 -49.41 50.30 -26.08
C ARG A 239 -48.56 50.05 -24.83
N GLU A 240 -49.11 50.29 -23.64
CA GLU A 240 -48.46 49.93 -22.37
C GLU A 240 -48.27 48.41 -22.26
N GLU A 241 -49.32 47.62 -22.51
CA GLU A 241 -49.26 46.16 -22.45
C GLU A 241 -48.23 45.59 -23.45
N ASP A 242 -48.20 46.09 -24.68
CA ASP A 242 -47.22 45.75 -25.71
C ASP A 242 -45.78 46.12 -25.29
N PHE A 243 -45.59 47.27 -24.64
CA PHE A 243 -44.28 47.70 -24.12
C PHE A 243 -43.76 46.73 -23.04
N TYR A 244 -44.58 46.38 -22.05
CA TYR A 244 -44.21 45.40 -21.02
C TYR A 244 -43.99 44.00 -21.61
N ASN A 245 -44.83 43.58 -22.57
CA ASN A 245 -44.65 42.32 -23.29
C ASN A 245 -43.30 42.27 -24.03
N ASN A 246 -42.90 43.36 -24.68
CA ASN A 246 -41.64 43.44 -25.42
C ASN A 246 -40.42 43.37 -24.47
N ILE A 247 -40.45 44.10 -23.34
CA ILE A 247 -39.42 44.00 -22.28
C ILE A 247 -39.30 42.56 -21.76
N ARG A 248 -40.43 41.88 -21.52
CA ARG A 248 -40.44 40.48 -21.05
C ARG A 248 -39.83 39.54 -22.09
N LEU A 249 -40.14 39.73 -23.38
CA LEU A 249 -39.58 38.94 -24.48
C LEU A 249 -38.07 39.15 -24.63
N ASP A 250 -37.58 40.39 -24.55
CA ASP A 250 -36.14 40.68 -24.63
C ASP A 250 -35.36 40.18 -23.41
N SER A 251 -35.96 40.23 -22.22
CA SER A 251 -35.41 39.58 -21.03
C SER A 251 -35.30 38.05 -21.21
N ALA A 252 -36.36 37.41 -21.70
CA ALA A 252 -36.37 35.97 -21.97
C ALA A 252 -35.34 35.57 -23.05
N ARG A 253 -35.20 36.36 -24.13
CA ARG A 253 -34.18 36.16 -25.17
C ARG A 253 -32.75 36.24 -24.59
N LYS A 254 -32.48 37.24 -23.75
CA LYS A 254 -31.18 37.39 -23.07
C LYS A 254 -30.89 36.20 -22.14
N ALA A 255 -31.88 35.74 -21.38
CA ALA A 255 -31.75 34.56 -20.51
C ALA A 255 -31.39 33.29 -21.30
N LEU A 256 -32.08 33.02 -22.41
CA LEU A 256 -31.79 31.87 -23.27
C LEU A 256 -30.38 31.93 -23.89
N LEU A 257 -29.91 33.10 -24.30
CA LEU A 257 -28.54 33.26 -24.80
C LEU A 257 -27.48 32.96 -23.74
N MET A 258 -27.69 33.41 -22.50
CA MET A 258 -26.82 33.10 -21.36
C MET A 258 -26.82 31.61 -21.02
N GLU A 259 -27.99 30.97 -21.02
CA GLU A 259 -28.13 29.52 -20.80
C GLU A 259 -27.41 28.71 -21.89
N TRP A 260 -27.53 29.11 -23.16
CA TRP A 260 -26.83 28.47 -24.28
C TRP A 260 -25.30 28.63 -24.17
N GLN A 261 -24.82 29.80 -23.76
CA GLN A 261 -23.40 30.03 -23.51
C GLN A 261 -22.90 29.16 -22.36
N GLN A 262 -23.63 29.09 -21.24
CA GLN A 262 -23.29 28.24 -20.10
C GLN A 262 -23.30 26.75 -20.47
N ALA A 263 -24.29 26.29 -21.23
CA ALA A 263 -24.35 24.92 -21.74
C ALA A 263 -23.16 24.57 -22.64
N ARG A 264 -22.69 25.52 -23.47
CA ARG A 264 -21.50 25.37 -24.31
C ARG A 264 -20.22 25.24 -23.47
N MET A 265 -20.05 26.09 -22.45
CA MET A 265 -18.92 26.01 -21.51
C MET A 265 -18.92 24.70 -20.73
N ASN A 266 -20.07 24.28 -20.19
CA ASN A 266 -20.24 23.01 -19.48
C ASN A 266 -19.90 21.81 -20.38
N LYS A 267 -20.28 21.86 -21.67
CA LYS A 267 -19.92 20.82 -22.66
C LYS A 267 -18.42 20.76 -22.95
N GLN A 268 -17.71 21.89 -22.90
CA GLN A 268 -16.25 21.91 -23.00
C GLN A 268 -15.60 21.33 -21.74
N LEU A 269 -15.99 21.79 -20.55
CA LEU A 269 -15.50 21.27 -19.26
C LEU A 269 -15.68 19.75 -19.16
N ARG A 270 -16.84 19.23 -19.56
CA ARG A 270 -17.11 17.78 -19.53
C ARG A 270 -16.20 17.00 -20.48
N ARG A 271 -15.96 17.50 -21.69
CA ARG A 271 -14.97 16.91 -22.63
C ARG A 271 -13.55 16.90 -22.07
N HIS A 272 -13.14 17.93 -21.34
CA HIS A 272 -11.82 17.96 -20.69
C HIS A 272 -11.73 16.93 -19.56
N LEU A 273 -12.76 16.82 -18.71
CA LEU A 273 -12.85 15.81 -17.66
C LEU A 273 -12.86 14.38 -18.24
N ASP A 274 -13.65 14.13 -19.27
CA ASP A 274 -13.72 12.83 -19.95
C ASP A 274 -12.35 12.44 -20.55
N SER A 275 -11.66 13.40 -21.20
CA SER A 275 -10.30 13.19 -21.73
C SER A 275 -9.28 12.87 -20.63
N PHE A 276 -9.32 13.60 -19.51
CA PHE A 276 -8.43 13.36 -18.37
C PHE A 276 -8.71 12.00 -17.71
N ASN A 277 -9.99 11.63 -17.55
CA ASN A 277 -10.39 10.33 -17.01
C ASN A 277 -9.93 9.17 -17.90
N VAL A 278 -9.97 9.32 -19.22
CA VAL A 278 -9.43 8.33 -20.17
C VAL A 278 -7.90 8.19 -20.01
N GLN A 279 -7.16 9.29 -19.91
CA GLN A 279 -5.70 9.26 -19.68
C GLN A 279 -5.34 8.62 -18.33
N LEU A 280 -6.10 8.94 -17.27
CA LEU A 280 -5.94 8.37 -15.94
C LEU A 280 -6.18 6.86 -15.95
N ALA A 281 -7.26 6.40 -16.59
CA ALA A 281 -7.58 4.98 -16.74
C ALA A 281 -6.52 4.22 -17.55
N GLN A 282 -5.99 4.82 -18.64
CA GLN A 282 -4.88 4.24 -19.40
C GLN A 282 -3.61 4.12 -18.55
N THR A 283 -3.28 5.16 -17.78
CA THR A 283 -2.11 5.17 -16.88
C THR A 283 -2.25 4.15 -15.75
N GLN A 284 -3.44 4.01 -15.17
CA GLN A 284 -3.73 2.97 -14.18
C GLN A 284 -3.64 1.56 -14.80
N LYS A 285 -4.14 1.36 -16.02
CA LYS A 285 -4.02 0.08 -16.74
C LYS A 285 -2.56 -0.27 -17.06
N GLN A 286 -1.72 0.70 -17.39
CA GLN A 286 -0.28 0.51 -17.60
C GLN A 286 0.49 0.23 -16.30
N ARG A 287 0.07 0.84 -15.18
CA ARG A 287 0.62 0.55 -13.83
C ARG A 287 0.12 -0.75 -13.23
N SER A 288 -1.04 -1.25 -13.68
CA SER A 288 -1.59 -2.55 -13.33
C SER A 288 -0.75 -3.65 -13.96
N VAL A 289 0.32 -4.05 -13.26
CA VAL A 289 1.01 -5.32 -13.51
C VAL A 289 0.04 -6.45 -13.16
N ALA A 290 -0.78 -6.85 -14.14
CA ALA A 290 -1.48 -8.12 -14.07
C ALA A 290 -0.40 -9.20 -14.02
N GLY A 291 -0.32 -9.92 -12.91
CA GLY A 291 0.63 -11.01 -12.73
C GLY A 291 0.30 -12.16 -13.67
N ASN A 292 0.85 -12.13 -14.88
CA ASN A 292 0.82 -13.28 -15.78
C ASN A 292 1.69 -14.37 -15.17
N ILE A 293 1.05 -15.43 -14.70
CA ILE A 293 1.70 -16.71 -14.44
C ILE A 293 2.04 -17.27 -15.82
N GLU A 294 3.33 -17.45 -16.11
CA GLU A 294 3.76 -18.07 -17.37
C GLU A 294 3.28 -19.53 -17.45
N ASP A 295 2.95 -20.01 -18.65
CA ASP A 295 2.58 -21.43 -18.85
C ASP A 295 3.71 -22.40 -18.45
N SER A 296 4.95 -21.92 -18.43
CA SER A 296 6.14 -22.61 -17.88
C SER A 296 5.95 -23.03 -16.42
N PHE A 297 5.21 -22.26 -15.63
CA PHE A 297 4.91 -22.54 -14.23
C PHE A 297 4.07 -23.83 -14.09
N PHE A 298 3.06 -24.00 -14.95
CA PHE A 298 2.19 -25.17 -14.94
C PHE A 298 2.90 -26.43 -15.45
N SER A 299 3.89 -26.28 -16.34
CA SER A 299 4.74 -27.39 -16.80
C SER A 299 5.62 -28.01 -15.72
N ASN A 300 5.76 -27.40 -14.54
CA ASN A 300 6.50 -27.98 -13.40
C ASN A 300 5.67 -29.02 -12.63
N PHE A 301 4.35 -29.07 -12.82
CA PHE A 301 3.46 -30.01 -12.15
C PHE A 301 3.24 -31.27 -13.00
N ASN A 302 3.12 -32.43 -12.36
CA ASN A 302 2.96 -33.75 -13.00
C ASN A 302 4.11 -34.19 -13.93
N THR A 303 5.32 -33.65 -13.75
CA THR A 303 6.53 -33.98 -14.53
C THR A 303 7.09 -35.39 -14.29
N CYS A 304 6.67 -36.05 -13.21
CA CYS A 304 7.02 -37.44 -12.91
C CYS A 304 5.76 -38.25 -12.61
N SER A 305 5.59 -39.38 -13.31
CA SER A 305 4.64 -40.42 -12.91
C SER A 305 5.13 -41.09 -11.64
N ARG A 306 4.37 -40.96 -10.55
CA ARG A 306 4.59 -41.66 -9.29
C ARG A 306 3.47 -42.66 -9.02
#